data_AF-A0A1V9ZFW8-F1
#
_entry.id   AF-A0A1V9ZFW8-F1
#
_cell.length_a   1.000
_cell.length_b   1.000
_cell.length_c   1.000
_cell.angle_alpha   90.00
_cell.angle_beta   90.00
_cell.angle_gamma   90.00
#
_symmetry.space_group_name_H-M   'P 1'
#
loop_
_entity.id
_entity.type
_entity.pdbx_description
1 polymer ?
#
loop_
_entity_poly.entity_id
_entity_poly.type
_entity_poly.pdbx_seq_one_letter_code
_entity_poly.pdbx_strand_id
1 'polypeptide(L)'
;MMHSLLVCTDKGHVLLGRYFRATTTEEKRAFEQALYTALDWSVLQAVAPDADAQTHLVVVLKQFVVYRKLGDLVWFLAGSLEYDELILHDVLANILAVAAGHMEKRCTEALFLAHHSKILVSLDDMVHQGHLDTLDVATVLQMTKLKPYPTKA
;
A
#
# COMPACT_ATOMS: atom_id res chain seq x y z
N MET A 1 -14.17 1.22 7.53
CA MET A 1 -13.82 0.94 6.13
C MET A 1 -12.41 1.44 5.74
N MET A 2 -11.67 0.66 4.96
CA MET A 2 -10.46 1.10 4.26
C MET A 2 -10.82 1.93 3.01
N HIS A 3 -10.08 3.00 2.77
CA HIS A 3 -10.34 3.93 1.65
C HIS A 3 -9.39 3.69 0.48
N SER A 4 -8.09 3.67 0.74
CA SER A 4 -7.10 3.57 -0.32
C SER A 4 -5.77 2.97 0.16
N LEU A 5 -5.05 2.41 -0.80
CA LEU A 5 -3.64 2.06 -0.70
C LEU A 5 -2.88 2.81 -1.81
N LEU A 6 -1.92 3.63 -1.42
CA LEU A 6 -1.04 4.33 -2.35
C LEU A 6 0.39 3.82 -2.19
N VAL A 7 1.10 3.69 -3.32
CA VAL A 7 2.53 3.37 -3.34
C VAL A 7 3.22 4.42 -4.19
N CYS A 8 4.25 5.05 -3.64
CA CYS A 8 5.07 5.99 -4.36
C CYS A 8 6.56 5.73 -4.15
N THR A 9 7.39 6.34 -4.98
CA THR A 9 8.84 6.38 -4.76
C THR A 9 9.20 7.32 -3.62
N ASP A 10 10.45 7.27 -3.17
CA ASP A 10 11.05 8.23 -2.24
C ASP A 10 11.02 9.69 -2.71
N LYS A 11 10.84 9.91 -4.02
CA LYS A 11 10.65 11.22 -4.67
C LYS A 11 9.18 11.65 -4.76
N GLY A 12 8.25 10.82 -4.30
CA GLY A 12 6.82 11.09 -4.34
C GLY A 12 6.15 10.79 -5.69
N HIS A 13 6.80 10.05 -6.59
CA HIS A 13 6.13 9.60 -7.82
C HIS A 13 5.18 8.43 -7.52
N VAL A 14 3.89 8.60 -7.80
CA VAL A 14 2.88 7.57 -7.57
C VAL A 14 3.07 6.42 -8.57
N LEU A 15 3.30 5.22 -8.04
CA LEU A 15 3.40 3.97 -8.81
C LEU A 15 2.07 3.20 -8.82
N LEU A 16 1.33 3.27 -7.71
CA LEU A 16 0.04 2.62 -7.56
C LEU A 16 -0.90 3.48 -6.72
N GLY A 17 -2.13 3.65 -7.20
CA GLY A 17 -3.22 4.25 -6.43
C GLY A 17 -4.46 3.36 -6.48
N ARG A 18 -4.64 2.51 -5.46
CA ARG A 18 -5.83 1.66 -5.32
C ARG A 18 -6.82 2.35 -4.40
N TYR A 19 -7.99 2.67 -4.92
CA TYR A 19 -9.11 3.22 -4.13
C TYR A 19 -10.18 2.15 -4.02
N PHE A 20 -10.46 1.70 -2.80
CA PHE A 20 -11.38 0.59 -2.54
C PHE A 20 -12.85 1.00 -2.60
N ARG A 21 -13.11 2.31 -2.54
CA ARG A 21 -14.44 2.91 -2.71
C ARG A 21 -14.52 3.67 -4.03
N ALA A 22 -15.72 3.70 -4.61
CA ALA A 22 -16.06 4.65 -5.66
C ALA A 22 -15.79 6.09 -5.17
N THR A 23 -14.76 6.71 -5.75
CA THR A 23 -14.27 8.03 -5.37
C THR A 23 -14.03 8.80 -6.66
N THR A 24 -14.47 10.06 -6.71
CA THR A 24 -14.29 10.90 -7.90
C THR A 24 -12.82 11.27 -8.09
N THR A 25 -12.46 11.67 -9.32
CA THR A 25 -11.09 12.11 -9.62
C THR A 25 -10.68 13.33 -8.79
N GLU A 26 -11.62 14.24 -8.52
CA GLU A 26 -11.37 15.44 -7.72
C GLU A 26 -11.08 15.10 -6.26
N GLU A 27 -11.88 14.21 -5.66
CA GLU A 27 -11.67 13.74 -4.29
C GLU A 27 -10.34 13.01 -4.12
N LYS A 28 -9.97 12.16 -5.08
CA LYS A 28 -8.66 11.48 -5.09
C LYS A 28 -7.52 12.49 -5.09
N ARG A 29 -7.59 13.48 -5.98
CA ARG A 29 -6.58 14.53 -6.10
C ARG A 29 -6.47 15.38 -4.83
N ALA A 30 -7.61 15.77 -4.26
CA ALA A 30 -7.65 16.55 -3.02
C ALA A 30 -7.05 15.77 -1.86
N PHE A 31 -7.34 14.47 -1.76
CA PHE A 31 -6.76 13.59 -0.75
C PHE A 31 -5.25 13.45 -0.91
N GLU A 32 -4.77 13.12 -2.12
CA GLU A 32 -3.33 12.97 -2.39
C GLU A 32 -2.57 14.26 -2.10
N GLN A 33 -3.09 15.42 -2.54
CA GLN A 33 -2.46 16.71 -2.28
C GLN A 33 -2.40 17.02 -0.77
N ALA A 34 -3.49 16.78 -0.04
CA ALA A 34 -3.54 17.00 1.40
C ALA A 34 -2.58 16.06 2.14
N LEU A 35 -2.52 14.79 1.72
CA LEU A 35 -1.60 13.80 2.27
C LEU A 35 -0.15 14.24 2.05
N TYR A 36 0.25 14.50 0.82
CA TYR A 36 1.65 14.87 0.51
C TYR A 36 2.11 16.18 1.16
N THR A 37 1.18 17.08 1.46
CA THR A 37 1.46 18.31 2.23
C THR A 37 1.62 18.04 3.73
N ALA A 38 0.90 17.06 4.27
CA ALA A 38 0.92 16.73 5.69
C ALA A 38 2.09 15.81 6.09
N LEU A 39 2.78 15.20 5.12
CA LEU A 39 3.88 14.28 5.37
C LEU A 39 5.20 15.01 5.66
N ASP A 40 5.95 14.46 6.61
CA ASP A 40 7.36 14.79 6.77
C ASP A 40 8.24 13.83 5.95
N TRP A 41 8.53 14.23 4.72
CA TRP A 41 9.37 13.47 3.80
C TRP A 41 10.81 13.29 4.30
N SER A 42 11.30 14.18 5.16
CA SER A 42 12.67 14.11 5.67
C SER A 42 12.87 12.89 6.57
N VAL A 43 11.85 12.55 7.36
CA VAL A 43 11.84 11.36 8.22
C VAL A 43 11.92 10.08 7.39
N LEU A 44 11.20 10.03 6.26
CA LEU A 44 11.22 8.88 5.35
C LEU A 44 12.56 8.73 4.61
N GLN A 45 13.25 9.84 4.33
CA GLN A 45 14.58 9.81 3.72
C GLN A 45 15.66 9.34 4.69
N ALA A 46 15.49 9.60 5.99
CA ALA A 46 16.43 9.18 7.04
C ALA A 46 16.40 7.68 7.34
N VAL A 47 15.34 6.97 6.94
CA VAL A 47 15.24 5.51 7.11
C VAL A 47 16.18 4.80 6.14
N ALA A 48 17.16 4.09 6.70
CA ALA A 48 18.08 3.24 5.95
C ALA A 48 17.32 2.11 5.25
N PRO A 49 17.76 1.67 4.05
CA PRO A 49 17.04 0.70 3.23
C PRO A 49 16.86 -0.68 3.89
N ASP A 50 17.76 -1.05 4.82
CA ASP A 50 17.77 -2.34 5.53
C ASP A 50 17.26 -2.25 6.98
N ALA A 51 16.85 -1.06 7.44
CA ALA A 51 16.32 -0.88 8.78
C ALA A 51 14.85 -1.32 8.84
N ASP A 52 14.46 -1.97 9.94
CA ASP A 52 13.07 -2.33 10.19
C ASP A 52 12.26 -1.03 10.23
N ALA A 53 11.47 -0.83 9.18
CA ALA A 53 10.97 0.50 8.88
C ALA A 53 9.92 0.92 9.91
N GLN A 54 10.17 2.06 10.54
CA GLN A 54 9.24 2.64 11.50
C GLN A 54 7.92 2.95 10.78
N THR A 55 6.80 2.51 11.35
CA THR A 55 5.48 2.94 10.87
C THR A 55 5.21 4.33 11.40
N HIS A 56 4.77 5.20 10.52
CA HIS A 56 4.31 6.54 10.86
C HIS A 56 2.80 6.65 10.65
N LEU A 57 2.22 7.65 11.29
CA LEU A 57 0.80 7.93 11.26
C LEU A 57 0.59 9.42 10.95
N VAL A 58 -0.39 9.71 10.11
CA VAL A 58 -0.91 11.06 9.89
C VAL A 58 -2.43 11.00 9.75
N VAL A 59 -3.12 12.06 10.17
CA VAL A 59 -4.56 12.19 9.99
C VAL A 59 -4.84 13.21 8.90
N VAL A 60 -5.52 12.79 7.84
CA VAL A 60 -5.79 13.61 6.65
C VAL A 60 -7.26 13.49 6.30
N LEU A 61 -7.96 14.62 6.17
CA LEU A 61 -9.38 14.66 5.77
C LEU A 61 -10.28 13.68 6.56
N LYS A 62 -10.08 13.60 7.89
CA LYS A 62 -10.79 12.68 8.82
C LYS A 62 -10.52 11.18 8.56
N GLN A 63 -9.42 10.86 7.91
CA GLN A 63 -8.94 9.49 7.71
C GLN A 63 -7.61 9.31 8.43
N PHE A 64 -7.44 8.14 9.04
CA PHE A 64 -6.15 7.69 9.54
C PHE A 64 -5.34 7.18 8.36
N VAL A 65 -4.10 7.64 8.23
CA VAL A 65 -3.18 7.18 7.20
C VAL A 65 -1.93 6.68 7.89
N VAL A 66 -1.74 5.36 7.84
CA VAL A 66 -0.48 4.74 8.26
C VAL A 66 0.43 4.63 7.05
N TYR A 67 1.71 4.90 7.25
CA TYR A 67 2.66 4.84 6.17
C TYR A 67 4.03 4.35 6.62
N ARG A 68 4.69 3.65 5.70
CA ARG A 68 5.99 3.02 5.95
C ARG A 68 6.79 2.98 4.66
N LYS A 69 8.10 3.22 4.78
CA LYS A 69 9.05 3.01 3.69
C LYS A 69 9.55 1.57 3.69
N LEU A 70 9.63 0.93 2.53
CA LEU A 70 10.22 -0.39 2.37
C LEU A 70 11.11 -0.38 1.11
N GLY A 71 12.42 -0.41 1.31
CA GLY A 71 13.40 -0.17 0.25
C GLY A 71 13.31 1.26 -0.30
N ASP A 72 13.04 1.41 -1.60
CA ASP A 72 12.85 2.71 -2.27
C ASP A 72 11.37 3.16 -2.38
N LEU A 73 10.44 2.34 -1.87
CA LEU A 73 9.01 2.59 -1.95
C LEU A 73 8.44 3.09 -0.63
N VAL A 74 7.48 3.99 -0.70
CA VAL A 74 6.66 4.43 0.43
C VAL A 74 5.24 3.98 0.20
N TRP A 75 4.69 3.29 1.20
CA TRP A 75 3.36 2.72 1.18
C TRP A 75 2.47 3.47 2.15
N PHE A 76 1.27 3.82 1.71
CA PHE A 76 0.25 4.52 2.50
C PHE A 76 -1.02 3.70 2.50
N LEU A 77 -1.56 3.42 3.67
CA LEU A 77 -2.87 2.80 3.82
C LEU A 77 -3.78 3.74 4.60
N ALA A 78 -4.91 4.10 3.99
CA ALA A 78 -5.89 5.02 4.55
C ALA A 78 -7.16 4.29 4.98
N GLY A 79 -7.67 4.61 6.16
CA GLY A 79 -8.87 4.02 6.74
C GLY A 79 -9.65 5.00 7.63
N SER A 80 -10.89 4.64 7.92
CA SER A 80 -11.67 5.30 8.97
C SER A 80 -12.71 4.36 9.57
N LEU A 81 -13.42 4.84 10.60
CA LEU A 81 -14.43 4.10 11.36
C LEU A 81 -13.80 2.93 12.12
N GLU A 82 -14.12 1.70 11.72
CA GLU A 82 -13.62 0.45 12.32
C GLU A 82 -12.14 0.17 12.01
N TYR A 83 -11.52 0.90 11.08
CA TYR A 83 -10.08 0.78 10.78
C TYR A 83 -9.38 1.95 11.45
N ASP A 84 -9.06 1.73 12.72
CA ASP A 84 -8.20 2.60 13.51
C ASP A 84 -6.72 2.45 13.12
N GLU A 85 -5.86 3.20 13.79
CA GLU A 85 -4.44 3.27 13.49
C GLU A 85 -3.72 1.94 13.69
N LEU A 86 -4.14 1.15 14.68
CA LEU A 86 -3.52 -0.14 15.01
C LEU A 86 -3.94 -1.22 14.02
N ILE A 87 -5.22 -1.25 13.64
CA ILE A 87 -5.72 -2.17 12.62
C ILE A 87 -5.05 -1.86 11.29
N LEU A 88 -4.99 -0.59 10.89
CA LEU A 88 -4.33 -0.21 9.65
C LEU A 88 -2.83 -0.55 9.66
N HIS A 89 -2.16 -0.40 10.80
CA HIS A 89 -0.76 -0.82 10.95
C HIS A 89 -0.58 -2.31 10.65
N ASP A 90 -1.39 -3.17 11.24
CA ASP A 90 -1.28 -4.62 11.08
C ASP A 90 -1.65 -5.07 9.67
N VAL A 91 -2.66 -4.43 9.06
CA VAL A 91 -3.05 -4.67 7.68
C VAL A 91 -1.93 -4.25 6.71
N LEU A 92 -1.34 -3.06 6.92
CA LEU A 92 -0.21 -2.61 6.10
C LEU A 92 0.98 -3.55 6.23
N ALA A 93 1.30 -4.03 7.44
CA ALA A 93 2.39 -4.98 7.64
C ALA A 93 2.20 -6.29 6.84
N ASN A 94 0.96 -6.82 6.81
CA ASN A 94 0.64 -8.00 6.02
C ASN A 94 0.67 -7.74 4.50
N ILE A 95 0.17 -6.58 4.04
CA ILE A 95 0.26 -6.18 2.63
C ILE A 95 1.74 -6.10 2.20
N LEU A 96 2.59 -5.51 3.03
CA LEU A 96 4.03 -5.43 2.78
C LEU A 96 4.68 -6.81 2.74
N ALA A 97 4.29 -7.73 3.63
CA ALA A 97 4.79 -9.10 3.62
C ALA A 97 4.42 -9.85 2.32
N VAL A 98 3.19 -9.68 1.82
CA VAL A 98 2.76 -10.23 0.54
C VAL A 98 3.54 -9.60 -0.62
N ALA A 99 3.68 -8.27 -0.63
CA ALA A 99 4.42 -7.56 -1.66
C ALA A 99 5.90 -7.98 -1.69
N ALA A 100 6.54 -8.08 -0.53
CA ALA A 100 7.90 -8.59 -0.40
C ALA A 100 8.03 -10.05 -0.84
N GLY A 101 7.00 -10.87 -0.62
CA GLY A 101 6.92 -12.25 -1.12
C GLY A 101 6.96 -12.33 -2.66
N HIS A 102 6.31 -11.40 -3.35
CA HIS A 102 6.36 -11.31 -4.81
C HIS A 102 7.66 -10.71 -5.36
N MET A 103 8.28 -9.79 -4.61
CA MET A 103 9.49 -9.07 -5.01
C MET A 103 10.80 -9.71 -4.47
N GLU A 104 10.78 -10.98 -4.07
CA GLU A 104 11.96 -11.70 -3.56
C GLU A 104 12.66 -10.99 -2.37
N LYS A 105 11.88 -10.35 -1.49
CA LYS A 105 12.34 -9.55 -0.34
C LYS A 105 13.16 -8.30 -0.70
N ARG A 106 13.26 -7.94 -1.98
CA ARG A 106 13.89 -6.69 -2.45
C ARG A 106 12.82 -5.75 -2.96
N CYS A 107 12.54 -4.69 -2.21
CA CYS A 107 11.50 -3.73 -2.58
C CYS A 107 12.15 -2.58 -3.34
N THR A 108 12.32 -2.76 -4.65
CA THR A 108 12.79 -1.72 -5.57
C THR A 108 11.68 -1.32 -6.54
N GLU A 109 11.74 -0.09 -7.07
CA GLU A 109 10.79 0.42 -8.07
C GLU A 109 10.70 -0.52 -9.29
N ALA A 110 11.84 -0.99 -9.78
CA ALA A 110 11.90 -1.90 -10.93
C ALA A 110 11.18 -3.23 -10.67
N LEU A 111 11.37 -3.83 -9.48
CA LEU A 111 10.72 -5.09 -9.10
C LEU A 111 9.23 -4.89 -8.86
N PHE A 112 8.84 -3.77 -8.26
CA PHE A 112 7.43 -3.42 -8.08
C PHE A 112 6.71 -3.31 -9.40
N LEU A 113 7.28 -2.61 -10.39
CA LEU A 113 6.70 -2.49 -11.73
C LEU A 113 6.66 -3.83 -12.46
N ALA A 114 7.68 -4.68 -12.32
CA ALA A 114 7.72 -6.02 -12.91
C ALA A 114 6.65 -6.96 -12.33
N HIS A 115 6.30 -6.79 -11.04
CA HIS A 115 5.33 -7.62 -10.33
C HIS A 115 4.00 -6.91 -10.03
N HIS A 116 3.78 -5.72 -10.60
CA HIS A 116 2.62 -4.86 -10.32
C HIS A 116 1.29 -5.60 -10.45
N SER A 117 1.10 -6.38 -11.52
CA SER A 117 -0.13 -7.15 -11.72
C SER A 117 -0.35 -8.23 -10.65
N LYS A 118 0.71 -8.86 -10.14
CA LYS A 118 0.60 -9.85 -9.05
C LYS A 118 0.20 -9.18 -7.74
N ILE A 119 0.83 -8.05 -7.44
CA ILE A 119 0.54 -7.24 -6.25
C ILE A 119 -0.91 -6.78 -6.28
N LEU A 120 -1.40 -6.27 -7.41
CA LEU A 120 -2.81 -5.88 -7.56
C LEU A 120 -3.78 -7.03 -7.32
N VAL A 121 -3.53 -8.21 -7.91
CA VAL A 121 -4.40 -9.38 -7.72
C VAL A 121 -4.39 -9.83 -6.26
N SER A 122 -3.21 -9.82 -5.62
CA SER A 122 -3.13 -10.12 -4.19
C SER A 122 -3.87 -9.11 -3.33
N LEU A 123 -3.83 -7.82 -3.66
CA LEU A 123 -4.60 -6.79 -2.97
C LEU A 123 -6.11 -7.02 -3.12
N ASP A 124 -6.56 -7.45 -4.30
CA ASP A 124 -7.96 -7.78 -4.55
C ASP A 124 -8.42 -9.04 -3.80
N ASP A 125 -7.50 -9.96 -3.50
CA ASP A 125 -7.77 -11.11 -2.64
C ASP A 125 -7.79 -10.74 -1.15
N MET A 126 -6.98 -9.76 -0.74
CA MET A 126 -6.91 -9.32 0.65
C MET A 126 -8.02 -8.36 1.03
N VAL A 127 -8.42 -7.48 0.09
CA VAL A 127 -9.33 -6.37 0.34
C VAL A 127 -10.44 -6.34 -0.70
N HIS A 128 -11.67 -6.55 -0.24
CA HIS A 128 -12.85 -6.45 -1.07
C HIS A 128 -13.72 -5.26 -0.65
N GLN A 129 -13.91 -4.31 -1.58
CA GLN A 129 -14.72 -3.10 -1.35
C GLN A 129 -14.39 -2.39 -0.03
N GLY A 130 -13.12 -2.29 0.35
CA GLY A 130 -12.69 -1.59 1.57
C GLY A 130 -12.90 -2.38 2.86
N HIS A 131 -13.29 -3.65 2.75
CA HIS A 131 -13.32 -4.62 3.82
C HIS A 131 -12.21 -5.64 3.64
N LEU A 132 -11.67 -6.10 4.77
CA LEU A 132 -10.61 -7.08 4.80
C LEU A 132 -11.19 -8.49 4.73
N ASP A 133 -10.74 -9.27 3.75
CA ASP A 133 -11.19 -10.65 3.55
C ASP A 133 -10.20 -11.65 4.14
N THR A 134 -8.92 -11.57 3.73
CA THR A 134 -7.86 -12.46 4.25
C THR A 134 -6.56 -11.71 4.48
N LEU A 135 -5.88 -12.09 5.57
CA LEU A 135 -4.55 -11.61 5.94
C LEU A 135 -3.49 -12.72 5.93
N ASP A 136 -3.88 -13.96 5.61
CA ASP A 136 -2.90 -15.04 5.55
C ASP A 136 -2.03 -14.91 4.29
N VAL A 137 -0.82 -14.38 4.51
CA VAL A 137 0.21 -14.17 3.49
C VAL A 137 0.44 -15.44 2.67
N ALA A 138 0.49 -16.61 3.30
CA ALA A 138 0.76 -17.87 2.61
C ALA A 138 -0.36 -18.23 1.62
N THR A 139 -1.61 -18.14 2.08
CA THR A 139 -2.80 -18.36 1.24
C THR A 139 -2.85 -17.37 0.07
N VAL A 140 -2.63 -16.07 0.31
CA VAL A 140 -2.68 -15.04 -0.74
C VAL A 140 -1.62 -15.30 -1.82
N LEU A 141 -0.39 -15.63 -1.42
CA LEU A 141 0.69 -15.98 -2.36
C LEU A 141 0.40 -17.23 -3.17
N GLN A 142 -0.32 -18.22 -2.60
CA GLN A 142 -0.73 -19.42 -3.32
C GLN A 142 -1.87 -19.13 -4.32
N MET A 143 -2.90 -18.40 -3.91
CA MET A 143 -4.03 -18.02 -4.77
C MET A 143 -3.59 -17.25 -6.02
N THR A 144 -2.59 -16.40 -5.84
CA THR A 144 -1.98 -15.60 -6.90
C THR A 144 -1.26 -16.44 -7.98
N LYS A 145 -0.88 -17.70 -7.67
CA LYS A 145 -0.30 -18.65 -8.64
C LYS A 145 -1.36 -19.41 -9.45
N LEU A 146 -2.58 -19.51 -8.93
CA LEU A 146 -3.67 -20.28 -9.54
C LEU A 146 -4.47 -19.47 -10.57
N LYS A 147 -4.43 -18.14 -10.48
CA LYS A 147 -5.15 -17.26 -11.40
C LYS A 147 -4.35 -17.03 -12.69
N PRO A 148 -4.93 -17.25 -13.88
CA PRO A 148 -4.27 -16.95 -15.13
C PRO A 148 -4.09 -15.43 -15.27
N TYR A 149 -2.87 -14.99 -15.57
CA TYR A 149 -2.60 -13.59 -15.87
C TYR A 149 -2.98 -13.31 -17.33
N PRO A 150 -3.58 -12.14 -17.64
CA PRO A 150 -3.60 -11.68 -19.01
C PRO A 150 -2.14 -11.47 -19.46
N THR A 151 -1.65 -12.37 -20.30
CA THR A 151 -0.38 -12.20 -20.99
C THR A 151 -0.49 -10.98 -21.88
N LYS A 152 0.55 -10.12 -21.90
CA LYS A 152 0.65 -9.01 -22.85
C LYS A 152 0.39 -9.57 -24.26
N ALA A 153 -0.65 -9.06 -24.91
CA ALA A 153 -0.94 -9.32 -26.31
C ALA A 153 0.11 -8.63 -27.20
#